data_AF-F9WX20-F1
#
_entry.id   AF-F9WX20-F1
#
_cell.length_a   1.000
_cell.length_b   1.000
_cell.length_c   1.000
_cell.angle_alpha   90.00
_cell.angle_beta   90.00
_cell.angle_gamma   90.00
#
_symmetry.space_group_name_H-M   'P 1'
#
loop_
_entity.id
_entity.type
_entity.pdbx_description
1 polymer ?
#
loop_
_entity_poly.entity_id
_entity_poly.type
_entity_poly.pdbx_seq_one_letter_code
_entity_poly.pdbx_strand_id
1 'polypeptide(L)' 'STPIPADLFALALHDLPLDSVHAKSAELRNSLAHLLESNIQLRPFAAAGDADCVEAIAENEVVMKRFEERIALCRAE' A
#
# COMPACT_ATOMS: atom_id res chain seq x y z
N SER A 1 8.37 3.86 -11.65
CA SER A 1 7.53 5.05 -11.35
C SER A 1 7.78 5.43 -9.90
N THR A 2 8.23 6.64 -9.61
CA THR A 2 8.43 7.11 -8.23
C THR A 2 7.08 7.43 -7.59
N PRO A 3 6.74 6.85 -6.42
CA PRO A 3 5.48 7.16 -5.76
C PRO A 3 5.41 8.64 -5.35
N ILE A 4 4.22 9.23 -5.41
CA ILE A 4 3.96 10.58 -4.89
C ILE A 4 4.30 10.59 -3.38
N PRO A 5 5.09 11.57 -2.90
CA PRO A 5 5.33 11.81 -1.49
C PRO A 5 4.06 11.91 -0.63
N ALA A 6 4.12 11.48 0.63
CA ALA A 6 2.95 11.41 1.51
C ALA A 6 2.36 12.80 1.84
N ASP A 7 3.21 13.82 1.95
CA ASP A 7 2.84 15.22 2.14
C ASP A 7 2.05 15.79 0.95
N LEU A 8 2.49 15.50 -0.28
CA LEU A 8 1.76 15.88 -1.49
C LEU A 8 0.45 15.11 -1.63
N PHE A 9 0.40 13.86 -1.18
CA PHE A 9 -0.85 13.10 -1.12
C PHE A 9 -1.84 13.72 -0.14
N ALA A 10 -1.39 14.07 1.08
CA ALA A 10 -2.21 14.72 2.09
C ALA A 10 -2.77 16.06 1.59
N LEU A 11 -1.93 16.89 0.97
CA LEU A 11 -2.35 18.18 0.42
C LEU A 11 -3.48 18.01 -0.60
N ALA A 12 -3.41 16.98 -1.44
CA ALA A 12 -4.45 16.70 -2.44
C ALA A 12 -5.77 16.19 -1.85
N LEU A 13 -5.79 15.70 -0.60
CA LEU A 13 -7.03 15.25 0.04
C LEU A 13 -7.97 16.42 0.38
N HIS A 14 -7.43 17.58 0.75
CA HIS A 14 -8.20 18.78 1.10
C HIS A 14 -9.12 19.27 -0.02
N ASP A 15 -8.74 19.03 -1.28
CA ASP A 15 -9.50 19.47 -2.45
C ASP A 15 -10.52 18.42 -2.93
N LEU A 16 -10.61 17.26 -2.27
CA LEU A 16 -11.49 16.17 -2.67
C LEU A 16 -12.83 16.19 -1.93
N PRO A 17 -13.95 15.85 -2.61
CA PRO A 17 -15.19 15.52 -1.93
C PRO A 17 -15.00 14.32 -0.98
N LEU A 18 -15.73 14.31 0.13
CA LEU A 18 -15.66 13.24 1.14
C LEU A 18 -15.83 11.84 0.54
N ASP A 19 -16.78 11.67 -0.39
CA ASP A 19 -17.01 10.39 -1.07
C ASP A 19 -15.77 9.92 -1.85
N SER A 20 -15.00 10.84 -2.41
CA SER A 20 -13.75 10.54 -3.12
C SER A 20 -12.63 10.14 -2.16
N VAL A 21 -12.56 10.75 -0.97
CA VAL A 21 -11.62 10.37 0.10
C VAL A 21 -11.94 8.95 0.59
N HIS A 22 -13.22 8.64 0.82
CA HIS A 22 -13.65 7.28 1.18
C HIS A 22 -13.36 6.26 0.08
N ALA A 23 -13.65 6.58 -1.18
CA ALA A 23 -13.33 5.73 -2.32
C ALA A 23 -11.81 5.44 -2.40
N LYS A 24 -10.97 6.46 -2.21
CA LYS A 24 -9.51 6.30 -2.18
C LYS A 24 -9.05 5.42 -1.02
N SER A 25 -9.63 5.59 0.17
CA SER A 25 -9.34 4.74 1.33
C SER A 25 -9.70 3.27 1.05
N ALA A 26 -10.85 3.01 0.43
CA ALA A 26 -11.29 1.67 0.04
C ALA A 26 -10.36 1.03 -1.00
N GLU A 27 -9.95 1.78 -2.02
CA GLU A 27 -8.97 1.34 -3.02
C GLU A 27 -7.65 0.91 -2.38
N LEU A 28 -7.07 1.76 -1.51
CA LEU A 28 -5.82 1.46 -0.80
C LEU A 28 -5.92 0.20 0.06
N ARG A 29 -7.06 0.01 0.75
CA ARG A 29 -7.32 -1.20 1.54
C ARG A 29 -7.40 -2.46 0.69
N ASN A 30 -8.02 -2.36 -0.48
CA ASN A 30 -8.08 -3.49 -1.41
C ASN A 30 -6.69 -3.83 -1.95
N SER A 31 -5.90 -2.83 -2.33
CA SER A 31 -4.51 -3.05 -2.74
C SER A 31 -3.65 -3.68 -1.64
N LEU A 32 -3.84 -3.24 -0.38
CA LEU A 32 -3.15 -3.84 0.77
C LEU A 32 -3.52 -5.31 0.96
N ALA A 33 -4.81 -5.65 0.82
CA ALA A 33 -5.28 -7.04 0.91
C ALA A 33 -4.65 -7.93 -0.18
N HIS A 34 -4.53 -7.44 -1.42
CA HIS A 34 -3.86 -8.15 -2.50
C HIS A 34 -2.35 -8.35 -2.25
N LEU A 35 -1.65 -7.35 -1.72
CA LEU A 35 -0.23 -7.48 -1.37
C LEU A 35 -0.01 -8.49 -0.23
N LEU A 36 -0.90 -8.48 0.78
CA LEU A 36 -0.88 -9.47 1.86
C LEU A 36 -1.05 -10.89 1.32
N GLU A 37 -2.02 -11.11 0.44
CA GLU A 37 -2.26 -12.40 -0.20
C GLU A 37 -1.05 -12.83 -1.05
N SER A 38 -0.49 -11.92 -1.85
CA SER A 38 0.72 -12.18 -2.64
C SER A 38 1.89 -12.59 -1.74
N ASN A 39 2.13 -11.87 -0.64
CA ASN A 39 3.19 -12.23 0.31
C ASN A 39 2.96 -13.60 0.96
N ILE A 40 1.72 -13.96 1.29
CA ILE A 40 1.39 -15.31 1.78
C ILE A 40 1.77 -16.38 0.75
N GLN A 41 1.48 -16.14 -0.53
CA GLN A 41 1.80 -17.06 -1.62
C GLN A 41 3.30 -17.17 -1.90
N LEU A 42 4.07 -16.09 -1.72
CA LEU A 42 5.52 -16.06 -1.96
C LEU A 42 6.34 -16.71 -0.82
N ARG A 43 5.83 -16.69 0.42
CA ARG A 43 6.55 -17.18 1.61
C ARG A 43 7.11 -18.60 1.49
N PRO A 44 6.41 -19.61 0.93
CA PRO A 44 6.96 -20.96 0.77
C PRO A 44 8.20 -21.00 -0.14
N PHE A 45 8.20 -20.21 -1.22
CA PHE A 45 9.32 -20.15 -2.17
C PHE A 45 10.51 -19.41 -1.57
N ALA A 46 10.25 -18.28 -0.92
CA ALA A 46 11.27 -17.53 -0.17
C ALA A 46 11.92 -18.42 0.91
N ALA A 47 11.12 -19.20 1.64
CA ALA A 47 11.62 -20.15 2.64
C ALA A 47 12.42 -21.32 2.04
N ALA A 48 12.18 -21.67 0.77
CA ALA A 48 12.95 -22.66 0.02
C ALA A 48 14.26 -22.09 -0.56
N GLY A 49 14.55 -20.81 -0.35
CA GLY A 49 15.78 -20.16 -0.79
C GLY A 49 15.68 -19.38 -2.09
N ASP A 50 14.46 -19.16 -2.61
CA ASP A 50 14.24 -18.30 -3.78
C ASP A 50 14.49 -16.82 -3.41
N ALA A 51 15.60 -16.27 -3.89
CA ALA A 51 16.03 -14.90 -3.58
C ALA A 51 15.09 -13.84 -4.19
N ASP A 52 14.52 -14.10 -5.37
CA ASP A 52 13.60 -13.17 -6.03
C ASP A 52 12.30 -13.07 -5.22
N CYS A 53 11.83 -14.18 -4.65
CA CYS A 53 10.69 -14.19 -3.75
C CYS A 53 10.96 -13.44 -2.43
N VAL A 54 12.18 -13.53 -1.89
CA VAL A 54 12.59 -12.77 -0.68
C VAL A 54 12.58 -11.27 -0.98
N GLU A 55 13.17 -10.86 -2.10
CA GLU A 55 13.21 -9.46 -2.53
C GLU A 55 11.79 -8.92 -2.79
N ALA A 56 10.97 -9.66 -3.53
CA ALA A 56 9.59 -9.29 -3.81
C ALA A 56 8.75 -9.07 -2.54
N ILE A 57 8.90 -9.93 -1.52
CA ILE A 57 8.23 -9.74 -0.23
C ILE A 57 8.70 -8.45 0.44
N ALA A 58 10.02 -8.19 0.46
CA ALA A 58 10.58 -6.99 1.07
C ALA A 58 10.11 -5.70 0.36
N GLU A 59 10.06 -5.69 -0.97
CA GLU A 59 9.52 -4.58 -1.75
C GLU A 59 8.03 -4.37 -1.48
N ASN A 60 7.24 -5.45 -1.45
CA ASN A 60 5.82 -5.40 -1.13
C ASN A 60 5.59 -4.79 0.26
N GLU A 61 6.37 -5.18 1.27
CA GLU A 61 6.25 -4.63 2.63
C GLU A 61 6.53 -3.11 2.68
N VAL A 62 7.46 -2.61 1.86
CA VAL A 62 7.70 -1.16 1.74
C VAL A 62 6.48 -0.45 1.11
N VAL A 63 5.87 -1.04 0.09
CA VAL A 63 4.65 -0.49 -0.53
C VAL A 63 3.47 -0.52 0.44
N MET A 64 3.31 -1.62 1.18
CA MET A 64 2.26 -1.78 2.19
C MET A 64 2.32 -0.68 3.27
N LYS A 65 3.51 -0.39 3.82
CA LYS A 65 3.70 0.69 4.81
C LYS A 65 3.25 2.05 4.28
N ARG A 66 3.54 2.34 3.01
CA ARG A 66 3.10 3.59 2.35
C ARG A 66 1.59 3.63 2.16
N PHE A 67 0.95 2.51 1.86
CA PHE A 67 -0.51 2.44 1.77
C PHE A 67 -1.15 2.61 3.15
N GLU A 68 -0.59 2.02 4.21
CA GLU A 68 -1.04 2.21 5.59
C GLU A 68 -0.97 3.68 6.01
N GLU A 69 0.15 4.37 5.71
CA GLU A 69 0.31 5.80 5.94
C GLU A 69 -0.77 6.62 5.22
N ARG A 70 -1.00 6.34 3.93
CA ARG A 70 -2.03 7.04 3.14
C ARG A 70 -3.45 6.76 3.62
N ILE A 71 -3.74 5.54 4.08
CA ILE A 71 -5.02 5.21 4.70
C ILE A 71 -5.21 6.02 5.98
N ALA A 72 -4.15 6.20 6.78
CA ALA A 72 -4.22 7.03 7.99
C ALA A 72 -4.50 8.50 7.63
N LEU A 73 -3.87 9.03 6.58
CA LEU A 73 -4.16 10.38 6.07
C LEU A 73 -5.62 10.53 5.62
N CYS A 74 -6.16 9.58 4.84
CA CYS A 74 -7.57 9.60 4.44
C CYS A 74 -8.56 9.46 5.60
N ARG A 75 -8.14 9.02 6.80
CA ARG A 75 -8.99 8.95 7.99
C ARG A 75 -8.93 10.23 8.84
N ALA A 76 -7.88 11.01 8.67
CA ALA A 76 -7.67 12.26 9.39
C ALA A 76 -8.36 13.45 8.70
N GLU A 77 -8.60 13.34 7.39
CA GLU A 77 -9.43 14.24 6.57
C GLU A 77 -10.93 14.05 6.87
#